data_AF-A0A7Y4ZCH9-F1
#
_entry.id   AF-A0A7Y4ZCH9-F1
#
_cell.length_a   1.000
_cell.length_b   1.000
_cell.length_c   1.000
_cell.angle_alpha   90.00
_cell.angle_beta   90.00
_cell.angle_gamma   90.00
#
_symmetry.space_group_name_H-M   'P 1'
#
loop_
_entity.id
_entity.type
_entity.pdbx_description
1 polymer ?
#
loop_
_entity_poly.entity_id
_entity_poly.type
_entity_poly.pdbx_seq_one_letter_code
_entity_poly.pdbx_strand_id
1 'polypeptide(L)'
;MHAILKMLQGGDRRSIGRSNEVAALVSDQPELFEVLIAGINDPDSLVSMRCADAAEKVTARHPEYLLPFKHTLIEELSRIRQKEVRWHVAAMLP
;
A
#
# COMPACT_ATOMS: atom_id res chain seq x y z
N MET A 1 -14.97 2.62 -2.31
CA MET A 1 -13.78 2.10 -3.01
C MET A 1 -13.28 3.15 -4.01
N HIS A 2 -12.12 3.75 -3.77
CA HIS A 2 -11.48 4.73 -4.66
C HIS A 2 -11.05 4.10 -5.99
N ALA A 3 -10.86 4.90 -7.05
CA ALA A 3 -10.53 4.40 -8.39
C ALA A 3 -9.22 3.59 -8.41
N ILE A 4 -8.17 4.05 -7.74
CA ILE A 4 -6.88 3.33 -7.66
C ILE A 4 -7.02 1.97 -6.95
N LEU A 5 -7.91 1.85 -5.96
CA LEU A 5 -8.15 0.58 -5.27
C LEU A 5 -8.87 -0.42 -6.17
N LYS A 6 -9.77 0.04 -7.04
CA LYS A 6 -10.40 -0.82 -8.06
C LYS A 6 -9.37 -1.42 -9.02
N MET A 7 -8.29 -0.69 -9.34
CA MET A 7 -7.20 -1.22 -10.17
C MET A 7 -6.43 -2.36 -9.49
N LEU A 8 -6.48 -2.45 -8.17
CA LEU A 8 -5.81 -3.47 -7.37
C LEU A 8 -6.68 -4.72 -7.14
N GLN A 9 -7.93 -4.73 -7.62
CA GLN A 9 -8.82 -5.88 -7.50
C GLN A 9 -8.51 -7.00 -8.51
N GLY A 10 -9.07 -8.18 -8.27
CA GLY A 10 -9.12 -9.30 -9.22
C GLY A 10 -7.81 -10.10 -9.35
N GLY A 11 -7.89 -11.17 -10.15
CA GLY A 11 -6.79 -12.13 -10.29
C GLY A 11 -6.61 -13.00 -9.05
N ASP A 12 -5.40 -13.53 -8.86
CA ASP A 12 -5.04 -14.35 -7.70
C ASP A 12 -3.82 -13.76 -6.95
N ARG A 13 -3.48 -14.36 -5.82
CA ARG A 13 -2.37 -13.92 -4.95
C ARG A 13 -0.98 -14.16 -5.55
N ARG A 14 -0.87 -14.80 -6.72
CA ARG A 14 0.41 -15.05 -7.41
C ARG A 14 0.82 -13.90 -8.32
N SER A 15 -0.05 -12.92 -8.54
CA SER A 15 0.28 -11.69 -9.27
C SER A 15 0.20 -10.46 -8.38
N ILE A 16 1.07 -9.50 -8.67
CA ILE A 16 1.04 -8.16 -8.07
C ILE A 16 -0.12 -7.29 -8.61
N GLY A 17 -0.95 -7.84 -9.53
CA GLY A 17 -1.99 -7.08 -10.22
C GLY A 17 -1.42 -5.84 -10.91
N ARG A 18 -2.11 -4.71 -10.79
CA ARG A 18 -1.68 -3.41 -11.34
C ARG A 18 -0.93 -2.55 -10.31
N SER A 19 -0.31 -3.16 -9.30
CA SER A 19 0.42 -2.46 -8.23
C SER A 19 1.49 -1.51 -8.77
N ASN A 20 2.26 -1.91 -9.79
CA ASN A 20 3.27 -1.03 -10.40
C ASN A 20 2.66 0.22 -11.05
N GLU A 21 1.52 0.08 -11.73
CA GLU A 21 0.82 1.21 -12.35
C GLU A 21 0.28 2.17 -11.29
N VAL A 22 -0.29 1.62 -10.21
CA VAL A 22 -0.78 2.43 -9.08
C VAL A 22 0.38 3.14 -8.38
N ALA A 23 1.51 2.47 -8.16
CA ALA A 23 2.69 3.10 -7.55
C ALA A 23 3.23 4.27 -8.40
N ALA A 24 3.28 4.11 -9.72
CA ALA A 24 3.67 5.21 -10.62
C ALA A 24 2.69 6.39 -10.51
N LEU A 25 1.39 6.11 -10.59
CA LEU A 25 0.34 7.13 -10.51
C LEU A 25 0.34 7.89 -9.18
N VAL A 26 0.59 7.21 -8.06
CA VAL A 26 0.68 7.83 -6.73
C VAL A 26 1.99 8.60 -6.54
N SER A 27 3.09 8.17 -7.17
CA SER A 27 4.35 8.92 -7.15
C SER A 27 4.21 10.28 -7.84
N ASP A 28 3.35 10.37 -8.86
CA ASP A 28 3.05 11.63 -9.57
C ASP A 28 1.96 12.47 -8.86
N GLN A 29 1.18 11.88 -7.95
CA GLN A 29 0.04 12.50 -7.24
C GLN A 29 0.10 12.15 -5.74
N PRO A 30 0.90 12.88 -4.94
CA PRO A 30 1.12 12.60 -3.52
C PRO A 30 -0.16 12.47 -2.69
N GLU A 31 -1.21 13.22 -3.03
CA GLU A 31 -2.52 13.18 -2.38
C GLU A 31 -3.17 11.80 -2.43
N LEU A 32 -2.82 10.96 -3.40
CA LEU A 32 -3.35 9.61 -3.52
C LEU A 32 -2.66 8.62 -2.58
N PHE A 33 -1.58 9.02 -1.92
CA PHE A 33 -0.88 8.15 -0.98
C PHE A 33 -1.73 7.84 0.26
N GLU A 34 -2.57 8.78 0.72
CA GLU A 34 -3.50 8.52 1.83
C GLU A 34 -4.50 7.40 1.49
N VAL A 35 -4.91 7.34 0.23
CA VAL A 35 -5.82 6.30 -0.27
C VAL A 35 -5.15 4.94 -0.27
N LEU A 36 -3.86 4.86 -0.62
CA LEU A 36 -3.09 3.61 -0.51
C LEU A 36 -2.96 3.16 0.93
N ILE A 37 -2.57 4.06 1.85
CA ILE A 37 -2.42 3.73 3.27
C ILE A 37 -3.74 3.24 3.87
N ALA A 38 -4.85 3.93 3.60
CA ALA A 38 -6.17 3.48 4.04
C ALA A 38 -6.54 2.11 3.43
N GLY A 39 -6.20 1.89 2.15
CA GLY A 39 -6.47 0.65 1.42
C GLY A 39 -5.69 -0.58 1.93
N ILE A 40 -4.66 -0.41 2.78
CA ILE A 40 -3.98 -1.55 3.42
C ILE A 40 -4.93 -2.26 4.40
N ASN A 41 -5.93 -1.57 4.96
CA ASN A 41 -6.95 -2.17 5.82
C ASN A 41 -8.20 -2.66 5.04
N ASP A 42 -8.14 -2.73 3.71
CA ASP A 42 -9.29 -3.19 2.91
C ASP A 42 -9.65 -4.65 3.24
N PRO A 43 -10.95 -5.00 3.36
CA PRO A 43 -11.39 -6.37 3.64
C PRO A 43 -11.04 -7.36 2.53
N ASP A 44 -10.85 -6.89 1.28
CA ASP A 44 -10.31 -7.73 0.22
C ASP A 44 -8.80 -7.93 0.43
N SER A 45 -8.42 -9.14 0.84
CA SER A 45 -7.02 -9.50 1.07
C SER A 45 -6.08 -9.23 -0.11
N LEU A 46 -6.59 -9.25 -1.36
CA LEU A 46 -5.77 -8.91 -2.54
C LEU A 46 -5.53 -7.40 -2.63
N VAL A 47 -6.56 -6.60 -2.38
CA VAL A 47 -6.44 -5.13 -2.34
C VAL A 47 -5.50 -4.73 -1.20
N SER A 48 -5.70 -5.28 0.00
CA SER A 48 -4.86 -5.01 1.17
C SER A 48 -3.37 -5.25 0.90
N MET A 49 -2.98 -6.43 0.40
CA MET A 49 -1.56 -6.70 0.11
C MET A 49 -1.00 -5.85 -1.02
N ARG A 50 -1.80 -5.55 -2.06
CA ARG A 50 -1.34 -4.77 -3.20
C ARG A 50 -1.25 -3.28 -2.90
N CYS A 51 -2.05 -2.78 -1.97
CA CYS A 51 -1.88 -1.45 -1.40
C CYS A 51 -0.54 -1.36 -0.66
N ALA A 52 -0.21 -2.36 0.15
CA ALA A 52 1.06 -2.39 0.87
C ALA A 52 2.26 -2.49 -0.09
N ASP A 53 2.18 -3.34 -1.12
CA ASP A 53 3.17 -3.48 -2.19
C ASP A 53 3.36 -2.16 -2.98
N ALA A 54 2.27 -1.48 -3.34
CA ALA A 54 2.34 -0.20 -4.03
C ALA A 54 2.93 0.90 -3.13
N ALA A 55 2.54 0.95 -1.85
CA ALA A 55 3.07 1.90 -0.88
C ALA A 55 4.57 1.71 -0.63
N GLU A 56 5.06 0.47 -0.53
CA GLU A 56 6.49 0.17 -0.46
C GLU A 56 7.23 0.74 -1.69
N LYS A 57 6.71 0.51 -2.90
CA LYS A 57 7.35 0.98 -4.14
C LYS A 57 7.39 2.50 -4.26
N VAL A 58 6.33 3.18 -3.81
CA VAL A 58 6.29 4.66 -3.77
C VAL A 58 7.35 5.15 -2.79
N THR A 59 7.34 4.62 -1.57
CA THR A 59 8.18 5.11 -0.46
C THR A 59 9.65 4.74 -0.60
N ALA A 60 9.99 3.72 -1.40
CA ALA A 60 11.35 3.44 -1.82
C ALA A 60 12.00 4.59 -2.61
N ARG A 61 11.19 5.44 -3.27
CA ARG A 61 11.66 6.64 -3.99
C ARG A 61 11.26 7.95 -3.30
N HIS A 62 10.14 7.93 -2.59
CA HIS A 62 9.54 9.08 -1.91
C HIS A 62 9.31 8.79 -0.41
N PRO A 63 10.37 8.57 0.38
CA PRO A 63 10.24 8.24 1.81
C PRO A 63 9.52 9.33 2.61
N GLU A 64 9.56 10.58 2.14
CA GLU A 64 8.86 11.71 2.75
C GLU A 64 7.33 11.53 2.79
N TYR A 65 6.75 10.67 1.94
CA TYR A 65 5.31 10.39 1.95
C TYR A 65 4.87 9.63 3.21
N LEU A 66 5.79 8.97 3.92
CA LEU A 66 5.50 8.28 5.19
C LEU A 66 5.39 9.24 6.38
N LEU A 67 5.89 10.48 6.26
CA LEU A 67 5.96 11.41 7.39
C LEU A 67 4.60 11.64 8.09
N PRO A 68 3.48 11.82 7.37
CA PRO A 68 2.17 12.00 8.01
C PRO A 68 1.60 10.72 8.63
N PHE A 69 2.10 9.54 8.23
CA PHE A 69 1.51 8.24 8.55
C PHE A 69 2.33 7.40 9.54
N LYS A 70 3.33 7.99 10.19
CA LYS A 70 4.21 7.26 11.15
C LYS A 70 3.43 6.52 12.23
N HIS A 71 2.44 7.16 12.82
CA HIS A 71 1.59 6.53 13.85
C HIS A 71 0.83 5.34 13.25
N THR A 72 0.13 5.55 12.14
CA THR A 72 -0.60 4.48 11.43
C THR A 72 0.31 3.31 11.06
N LEU A 73 1.53 3.58 10.56
CA LEU A 73 2.48 2.55 10.18
C LEU A 73 2.93 1.69 11.37
N ILE A 74 3.32 2.33 12.48
CA ILE A 74 3.89 1.67 13.66
C ILE A 74 2.80 1.03 14.53
N GLU A 75 1.66 1.67 14.70
CA GLU A 75 0.61 1.23 15.62
C GLU A 75 -0.43 0.35 14.93
N GLU A 76 -0.82 0.67 13.70
CA GLU A 76 -1.96 0.02 13.06
C GLU A 76 -1.48 -1.05 12.07
N LEU A 77 -0.70 -0.65 11.07
CA LEU A 77 -0.30 -1.53 9.99
C LEU A 77 0.66 -2.63 10.45
N SER A 78 1.51 -2.36 11.44
CA SER A 78 2.41 -3.36 12.03
C SER A 78 1.67 -4.54 12.69
N ARG A 79 0.41 -4.35 13.11
CA ARG A 79 -0.41 -5.35 13.79
C ARG A 79 -1.15 -6.27 12.80
N ILE A 80 -1.17 -5.93 11.51
CA ILE A 80 -1.83 -6.74 10.47
C ILE A 80 -1.15 -8.12 10.38
N ARG A 81 -1.94 -9.19 10.36
CA ARG A 81 -1.40 -10.57 10.37
C ARG A 81 -1.16 -11.16 8.99
N GLN A 82 -1.77 -10.60 7.95
CA GLN A 82 -1.54 -11.02 6.57
C GLN A 82 -0.04 -10.94 6.24
N LYS A 83 0.53 -12.04 5.78
CA LYS A 83 1.98 -12.19 5.64
C LYS A 83 2.55 -11.25 4.57
N GLU A 84 1.82 -11.06 3.47
CA GLU A 84 2.21 -10.18 2.37
C GLU A 84 2.24 -8.72 2.84
N VAL A 85 1.19 -8.28 3.56
CA VAL A 85 1.15 -6.93 4.14
C VAL A 85 2.29 -6.72 5.12
N ARG A 86 2.57 -7.68 6.03
CA ARG A 86 3.67 -7.54 6.99
C ARG A 86 5.03 -7.42 6.32
N TRP A 87 5.28 -8.17 5.26
CA TRP A 87 6.52 -8.07 4.51
C TRP A 87 6.68 -6.66 3.94
N HIS A 88 5.68 -6.16 3.21
CA HIS A 88 5.75 -4.83 2.61
C HIS A 88 5.83 -3.70 3.64
N VAL A 89 5.03 -3.78 4.71
CA VAL A 89 5.05 -2.79 5.81
C VAL A 89 6.39 -2.76 6.52
N ALA A 90 7.04 -3.91 6.72
CA ALA A 90 8.36 -3.95 7.35
C ALA A 90 9.43 -3.22 6.52
N ALA A 91 9.35 -3.25 5.20
CA ALA A 91 10.28 -2.54 4.31
C ALA A 91 10.11 -1.00 4.33
N MET A 92 8.97 -0.51 4.83
CA MET A 92 8.68 0.93 4.96
C MET A 92 9.08 1.50 6.33
N LEU A 93 9.40 0.65 7.32
CA LEU A 93 9.83 1.11 8.64
C LEU A 93 11.29 1.57 8.60
N PRO A 94 11.62 2.69 9.29
CA PRO A 94 13.00 3.18 9.40
C PRO A 94 13.91 2.28 10.25
#